data_AF-A8U9Y6-F1
#
_entry.id   AF-A8U9Y6-F1
#
_cell.length_a   1.000
_cell.length_b   1.000
_cell.length_c   1.000
_cell.angle_alpha   90.00
_cell.angle_beta   90.00
_cell.angle_gamma   90.00
#
_symmetry.space_group_name_H-M   'P 1'
#
loop_
_entity.id
_entity.type
_entity.pdbx_description
1 polymer ?
#
loop_
_entity_poly.entity_id
_entity_poly.type
_entity_poly.pdbx_seq_one_letter_code
_entity_poly.pdbx_strand_id
1 'polypeptide(L)' 'MDFTQVKGYSELDSGQISWLTNVYAQHMDTLDDPPKYTKENIDEVLWNNELQTMDVHFNNGEIVHYSSNGDWHYE' A
#
# COMPACT_ATOMS: atom_id res chain seq x y z
N MET A 1 2.21 13.57 3.84
CA MET A 1 2.88 12.48 4.59
C MET A 1 3.67 11.59 3.63
N ASP A 2 4.78 10.99 4.10
CA ASP A 2 5.60 10.04 3.32
C ASP A 2 5.47 8.63 3.91
N PHE A 3 5.64 7.60 3.08
CA PHE A 3 5.57 6.20 3.52
C PHE A 3 6.62 5.88 4.59
N THR A 4 7.74 6.61 4.60
CA THR A 4 8.79 6.53 5.63
C THR A 4 8.29 6.73 7.07
N GLN A 5 7.10 7.31 7.25
CA GLN A 5 6.47 7.53 8.56
C GLN A 5 5.39 6.50 8.90
N VAL A 6 5.04 5.62 7.96
CA VAL A 6 4.00 4.61 8.14
C VAL A 6 4.56 3.39 8.89
N LYS A 7 3.77 2.84 9.81
CA LYS A 7 4.15 1.64 10.55
C LYS A 7 4.43 0.47 9.59
N GLY A 8 5.49 -0.29 9.86
CA GLY A 8 5.90 -1.45 9.04
C GLY A 8 6.69 -1.09 7.78
N TYR A 9 6.66 0.15 7.30
CA TYR A 9 7.42 0.54 6.11
C TYR A 9 8.94 0.38 6.27
N SER A 10 9.48 0.61 7.47
CA SER A 10 10.90 0.44 7.75
C SER A 10 11.39 -1.02 7.70
N GLU A 11 10.46 -1.98 7.70
CA GLU A 11 10.77 -3.41 7.63
C GLU A 11 10.88 -3.90 6.18
N LEU A 12 10.51 -3.06 5.21
CA LEU A 12 10.53 -3.39 3.80
C LEU A 12 11.93 -3.27 3.20
N ASP A 13 12.26 -4.21 2.32
CA ASP A 13 13.47 -4.12 1.51
C ASP A 13 13.31 -3.11 0.34
N SER A 14 14.41 -2.76 -0.31
CA SER A 14 14.41 -1.77 -1.40
C SER A 14 13.53 -2.16 -2.60
N GLY A 15 13.38 -3.46 -2.89
CA GLY A 15 12.49 -3.96 -3.92
C GLY A 15 11.03 -3.80 -3.50
N GLN A 16 10.73 -4.18 -2.26
CA GLN A 16 9.42 -4.00 -1.62
C GLN A 16 9.02 -2.53 -1.40
N ILE A 17 9.97 -1.61 -1.38
CA ILE A 17 9.68 -0.18 -1.34
C ILE A 17 9.37 0.33 -2.75
N SER A 18 10.21 -0.03 -3.72
CA SER A 18 10.10 0.41 -5.11
C SER A 18 8.77 0.00 -5.72
N TRP A 19 8.37 -1.26 -5.55
CA TRP A 19 7.12 -1.75 -6.11
C TRP A 19 5.88 -1.10 -5.46
N LEU A 20 5.89 -0.81 -4.15
CA LEU A 20 4.75 -0.34 -3.38
C LEU A 20 4.49 1.07 -3.83
N THR A 21 5.56 1.86 -3.96
CA THR A 21 5.50 3.21 -4.51
C THR A 21 4.89 3.20 -5.92
N ASN A 22 5.28 2.25 -6.77
CA ASN A 22 4.77 2.16 -8.14
C ASN A 22 3.30 1.72 -8.19
N VAL A 23 2.94 0.61 -7.54
CA VAL A 23 1.57 0.08 -7.58
C VAL A 23 0.60 1.01 -6.86
N TYR A 24 1.01 1.59 -5.73
CA TYR A 24 0.21 2.61 -5.04
C TYR A 24 -0.05 3.82 -5.93
N ALA A 25 0.96 4.32 -6.65
CA ALA A 25 0.76 5.45 -7.57
C ALA A 25 -0.22 5.10 -8.68
N GLN A 26 -0.10 3.92 -9.29
CA GLN A 26 -1.03 3.43 -10.30
C GLN A 26 -2.45 3.31 -9.75
N HIS A 27 -2.61 2.73 -8.57
CA HIS A 27 -3.91 2.64 -7.91
C HIS A 27 -4.52 4.03 -7.69
N MET A 28 -3.75 4.98 -7.16
CA MET A 28 -4.18 6.37 -6.97
C MET A 28 -4.65 7.05 -8.25
N ASP A 29 -4.00 6.77 -9.39
CA ASP A 29 -4.39 7.30 -10.70
C ASP A 29 -5.72 6.72 -11.23
N THR A 30 -6.16 5.57 -10.71
CA THR A 30 -7.42 4.91 -11.13
C THR A 30 -8.63 5.20 -10.25
N LEU A 31 -8.43 5.82 -9.09
CA LEU A 31 -9.48 6.00 -8.09
C LEU A 31 -10.43 7.14 -8.47
N ASP A 32 -11.74 6.86 -8.39
CA ASP A 32 -12.79 7.88 -8.50
C ASP A 32 -12.83 8.80 -7.26
N ASP A 33 -12.45 8.28 -6.09
CA ASP A 33 -12.33 9.03 -4.82
C ASP A 33 -10.94 8.87 -4.19
N PRO A 34 -9.90 9.54 -4.73
CA PRO A 34 -8.53 9.45 -4.23
C PRO A 34 -8.32 9.84 -2.76
N PRO A 35 -8.99 10.87 -2.19
CA PRO A 35 -8.80 11.30 -0.80
C PRO A 35 -8.84 10.17 0.23
N LYS A 36 -9.73 9.19 0.04
CA LYS A 36 -9.90 8.04 0.94
C LYS A 36 -8.63 7.20 1.09
N TYR A 37 -7.85 7.07 0.03
CA TYR A 37 -6.67 6.20 -0.05
C TYR A 37 -5.34 6.97 -0.03
N THR A 38 -5.36 8.25 0.32
CA THR A 38 -4.13 9.05 0.45
C THR A 38 -3.20 8.49 1.51
N LYS A 39 -1.90 8.76 1.37
CA LYS A 39 -0.85 8.30 2.32
C LYS A 39 -1.12 8.72 3.77
N GLU A 40 -1.85 9.81 3.96
CA GLU A 40 -2.24 10.33 5.28
C GLU A 40 -3.27 9.45 6.00
N ASN A 41 -3.99 8.63 5.24
CA ASN A 41 -4.97 7.69 5.77
C ASN A 41 -4.41 6.29 5.93
N ILE A 42 -3.11 6.06 5.68
CA ILE A 42 -2.50 4.75 5.89
C ILE A 42 -2.08 4.62 7.35
N ASP A 43 -2.56 3.58 8.01
CA ASP A 43 -2.20 3.22 9.39
C ASP A 43 -0.92 2.37 9.41
N GLU A 44 -0.92 1.31 8.60
CA GLU A 44 0.13 0.30 8.60
C GLU A 44 0.34 -0.32 7.20
N VAL A 45 1.58 -0.74 6.94
CA VAL A 45 1.96 -1.50 5.76
C VAL A 45 2.63 -2.79 6.21
N LEU A 46 2.16 -3.93 5.71
CA LEU A 46 2.63 -5.25 6.07
C LEU A 46 3.02 -6.04 4.82
N TRP A 47 4.15 -6.73 4.88
CA TRP A 47 4.52 -7.68 3.84
C TRP A 47 3.89 -9.05 4.12
N ASN A 48 3.00 -9.50 3.23
CA ASN A 48 2.37 -10.80 3.29
C ASN A 48 3.21 -11.83 2.54
N ASN A 49 3.98 -12.63 3.29
CA ASN A 49 4.84 -13.67 2.72
C ASN A 49 4.04 -14.81 2.06
N GLU A 50 2.81 -15.09 2.47
CA GLU A 50 2.02 -16.20 1.91
C GLU A 50 1.44 -15.84 0.55
N LEU A 51 0.87 -14.65 0.43
CA LEU A 51 0.25 -14.15 -0.80
C LEU A 51 1.23 -13.42 -1.72
N GLN A 52 2.42 -13.09 -1.21
CA GLN A 52 3.40 -12.26 -1.89
C GLN A 52 2.83 -10.86 -2.24
N THR A 53 2.10 -10.27 -1.30
CA THR A 53 1.44 -8.95 -1.43
C THR A 53 1.89 -7.97 -0.35
N MET A 54 1.82 -6.68 -0.67
CA MET A 54 1.91 -5.60 0.30
C MET A 54 0.52 -5.23 0.78
N ASP A 55 0.23 -5.53 2.04
CA ASP A 55 -1.06 -5.27 2.66
C ASP A 55 -1.01 -3.87 3.27
N VAL A 56 -1.87 -2.98 2.78
CA VAL A 56 -1.91 -1.57 3.19
C VAL A 56 -3.23 -1.31 3.90
N HIS A 57 -3.12 -1.04 5.19
CA HIS A 57 -4.24 -0.85 6.09
C HIS A 57 -4.54 0.64 6.19
N PHE A 58 -5.79 1.01 5.91
CA PHE A 58 -6.24 2.38 5.99
C PHE A 58 -7.01 2.65 7.29
N ASN A 59 -6.94 3.89 7.78
CA ASN A 59 -7.64 4.36 8.99
C ASN A 59 -9.17 4.21 8.91
N ASN A 60 -9.72 4.03 7.71
CA ASN A 60 -11.14 3.79 7.46
C ASN A 60 -11.55 2.32 7.66
N GLY A 61 -10.61 1.42 7.97
CA GLY A 61 -10.82 -0.02 8.15
C GLY A 61 -10.67 -0.86 6.88
N GLU A 62 -10.37 -0.26 5.73
CA GLU A 62 -10.12 -0.98 4.50
C GLU A 62 -8.67 -1.48 4.41
N ILE A 63 -8.51 -2.62 3.76
CA ILE A 63 -7.22 -3.23 3.47
C ILE A 63 -7.11 -3.37 1.96
N VAL A 64 -5.99 -2.91 1.41
CA VAL A 64 -5.65 -3.06 -0.01
C VAL A 64 -4.40 -3.90 -0.12
N HIS A 65 -4.49 -4.98 -0.89
CA HIS A 65 -3.38 -5.88 -1.15
C HIS A 65 -2.75 -5.52 -2.49
N TYR A 66 -1.54 -4.97 -2.48
CA TYR A 66 -0.78 -4.67 -3.69
C TYR A 66 0.12 -5.85 -4.07
N SER A 67 -0.03 -6.35 -5.29
CA SER A 67 0.79 -7.42 -5.83
C SER A 67 1.99 -6.88 -6.61
N SER A 68 3.07 -7.65 -6.62
CA SER A 68 4.31 -7.35 -7.35
C SER A 68 4.15 -7.13 -8.86
N ASN A 69 3.05 -7.62 -9.44
CA ASN A 69 2.73 -7.53 -10.86
C ASN A 69 2.00 -6.23 -11.24
N GLY A 70 1.68 -5.36 -10.28
CA GLY A 70 0.93 -4.12 -10.52
C GLY A 70 -0.57 -4.21 -10.25
N ASP A 71 -1.07 -5.37 -9.84
CA ASP A 71 -2.48 -5.54 -9.50
C ASP A 71 -2.75 -5.19 -8.02
N TRP A 72 -4.01 -4.83 -7.72
CA TRP A 72 -4.49 -4.67 -6.35
C TRP A 72 -5.89 -5.25 -6.16
N HIS A 73 -6.20 -5.63 -4.93
CA HIS A 73 -7.56 -6.02 -4.53
C HIS A 73 -7.87 -5.54 -3.11
N TYR A 74 -9.16 -5.40 -2.83
CA TYR A 74 -9.69 -4.98 -1.54
C TYR A 74 -10.19 -6.20 -0.75
N GLU A 75 -10.07 -6.15 0.57
CA GLU A 75 -10.72 -7.07 1.49
C GLU A 75 -12.16 -6.66 1.83
#